data_AF-A0A7S3CNZ7-F1
#
_entry.id   AF-A0A7S3CNZ7-F1
#
_cell.length_a   1.000
_cell.length_b   1.000
_cell.length_c   1.000
_cell.angle_alpha   90.00
_cell.angle_beta   90.00
_cell.angle_gamma   90.00
#
_symmetry.space_group_name_H-M   'P 1'
#
loop_
_entity.id
_entity.type
_entity.pdbx_description
1 polymer ?
#
loop_
_entity_poly.entity_id
_entity_poly.type
_entity_poly.pdbx_seq_one_letter_code
_entity_poly.pdbx_strand_id
1 'polypeptide(L)'
;PVNSKLMGANEYKDDKLLIICVKYGTKYGADYVNKLYNGVGNFLRKRHRFVCFTEDSEGLDSQIDVIDLFAPKSGSSQAGIWCDREQWSGWWSKVNIFDGENYQKFFEKGETKQDERLKIVYIDLDMIITGNLE
;
A
#
# COMPACT_ATOMS: atom_id res chain seq x y z
N PRO A 1 10.09 -5.33 12.99
CA PRO A 1 11.05 -5.20 11.85
C PRO A 1 12.22 -6.20 11.94
N VAL A 2 12.33 -7.11 10.98
CA VAL A 2 13.54 -7.95 10.86
C VAL A 2 14.73 -7.04 10.55
N ASN A 3 15.76 -7.12 11.38
CA ASN A 3 16.93 -6.25 11.37
C ASN A 3 17.70 -6.46 10.05
N SER A 4 17.63 -5.49 9.14
CA SER A 4 18.16 -5.55 7.76
C SER A 4 19.68 -5.65 7.65
N LYS A 5 20.39 -5.63 8.79
CA LYS A 5 21.86 -5.53 8.87
C LYS A 5 22.62 -6.86 8.74
N LEU A 6 21.95 -8.01 8.59
CA LEU A 6 22.57 -9.34 8.70
C LEU A 6 22.39 -10.28 7.49
N MET A 7 21.79 -9.87 6.38
CA MET A 7 21.53 -10.79 5.25
C MET A 7 22.18 -10.35 3.94
N GLY A 8 22.86 -11.30 3.28
CA GLY A 8 23.62 -11.10 2.05
C GLY A 8 22.73 -10.89 0.81
N ALA A 9 23.30 -10.26 -0.22
CA ALA A 9 22.58 -9.74 -1.40
C ALA A 9 21.83 -10.77 -2.28
N ASN A 10 22.03 -12.07 -2.09
CA ASN A 10 21.47 -13.12 -2.96
C ASN A 10 20.24 -13.86 -2.38
N GLU A 11 19.82 -13.56 -1.15
CA GLU A 11 18.58 -14.10 -0.54
C GLU A 11 17.37 -13.17 -0.77
N TYR A 12 17.57 -12.10 -1.55
CA TYR A 12 16.68 -10.94 -1.66
C TYR A 12 15.63 -11.02 -2.79
N LYS A 13 15.55 -12.13 -3.54
CA LYS A 13 14.98 -12.11 -4.90
C LYS A 13 13.46 -12.34 -5.05
N ASP A 14 12.73 -12.77 -4.02
CA ASP A 14 11.41 -13.41 -4.31
C ASP A 14 10.16 -12.95 -3.54
N ASP A 15 10.23 -12.10 -2.52
CA ASP A 15 9.02 -11.75 -1.76
C ASP A 15 8.56 -10.29 -1.97
N LYS A 16 7.65 -10.12 -2.94
CA LYS A 16 6.93 -8.87 -3.22
C LYS A 16 5.56 -8.87 -2.53
N LEU A 17 5.54 -8.76 -1.20
CA LEU A 17 4.30 -8.64 -0.42
C LEU A 17 4.02 -7.16 -0.12
N LEU A 18 2.86 -6.67 -0.58
CA LEU A 18 2.31 -5.37 -0.22
C LEU A 18 1.16 -5.57 0.76
N ILE A 19 1.25 -4.93 1.91
CA ILE A 19 0.12 -4.75 2.81
C ILE A 19 -0.43 -3.35 2.55
N ILE A 20 -1.69 -3.27 2.14
CA ILE A 20 -2.27 -2.01 1.66
C ILE A 20 -3.51 -1.62 2.47
N CYS A 21 -3.72 -0.32 2.61
CA CYS A 21 -4.96 0.25 3.16
C CYS A 21 -5.32 1.54 2.41
N VAL A 22 -6.53 2.05 2.65
CA VAL A 22 -7.00 3.32 2.08
C VAL A 22 -7.38 4.27 3.21
N LYS A 23 -6.80 5.47 3.21
CA LYS A 23 -7.25 6.63 4.00
C LYS A 23 -7.85 7.65 3.03
N TYR A 24 -9.14 7.94 3.19
CA TYR A 24 -9.84 8.95 2.39
C TYR A 24 -10.73 9.83 3.25
N GLY A 25 -10.67 11.13 3.01
CA GLY A 25 -11.35 12.15 3.78
C GLY A 25 -10.86 12.24 5.22
N THR A 26 -11.75 12.66 6.12
CA THR A 26 -11.41 12.99 7.52
C THR A 26 -11.95 11.98 8.54
N LYS A 27 -12.67 10.93 8.11
CA LYS A 27 -13.28 9.96 9.01
C LYS A 27 -12.24 9.18 9.82
N TYR A 28 -11.14 8.78 9.17
CA TYR A 28 -10.02 8.08 9.80
C TYR A 28 -8.74 8.89 9.60
N GLY A 29 -8.13 9.30 10.71
CA GLY A 29 -6.88 10.08 10.70
C GLY A 29 -5.65 9.23 10.39
N ALA A 30 -4.51 9.91 10.24
CA ALA A 30 -3.21 9.26 10.07
C ALA A 30 -2.85 8.30 11.22
N ASP A 31 -3.37 8.53 12.42
CA ASP A 31 -3.16 7.66 13.58
C ASP A 31 -3.71 6.25 13.39
N TYR A 32 -4.81 6.07 12.64
CA TYR A 32 -5.34 4.75 12.29
C TYR A 32 -4.39 4.00 11.37
N VAL A 33 -3.87 4.68 10.35
CA VAL A 33 -2.89 4.12 9.41
C VAL A 33 -1.62 3.73 10.15
N ASN A 34 -1.11 4.60 11.03
CA ASN A 34 0.10 4.34 11.81
C ASN A 34 -0.10 3.18 12.80
N LYS A 35 -1.27 3.04 13.44
CA LYS A 35 -1.59 1.90 14.30
C LYS A 35 -1.61 0.59 13.51
N LEU A 36 -2.25 0.59 12.33
CA LEU A 36 -2.29 -0.57 11.46
C LEU A 36 -0.89 -0.95 10.96
N TYR A 37 -0.09 0.02 10.50
CA TYR A 37 1.31 -0.16 10.11
C TYR A 37 2.13 -0.83 11.22
N ASN A 38 2.04 -0.32 12.45
CA ASN A 38 2.73 -0.89 13.60
C ASN A 38 2.21 -2.30 13.94
N GLY A 39 0.90 -2.54 13.87
CA GLY A 39 0.31 -3.86 14.08
C GLY A 39 0.86 -4.89 13.10
N VAL A 40 0.87 -4.57 11.80
CA VAL A 40 1.46 -5.44 10.78
C VAL A 40 2.95 -5.65 11.04
N GLY A 41 3.73 -4.59 11.29
CA GLY A 41 5.17 -4.68 11.52
C GLY A 41 5.58 -5.45 12.78
N ASN A 42 4.66 -5.58 13.76
CA ASN A 42 4.84 -6.35 14.98
C ASN A 42 4.46 -7.84 14.81
N PHE A 43 3.48 -8.15 13.97
CA PHE A 43 2.86 -9.48 13.91
C PHE A 43 3.01 -10.23 12.58
N LEU A 44 3.52 -9.61 11.53
CA LEU A 44 3.88 -10.25 10.26
C LEU A 44 5.41 -10.28 10.13
N ARG A 45 6.04 -11.45 10.29
CA ARG A 45 7.51 -11.54 10.18
C ARG A 45 7.97 -11.63 8.74
N LYS A 46 7.13 -12.16 7.85
CA LYS A 46 7.35 -12.10 6.41
C LYS A 46 7.66 -10.68 5.96
N ARG A 47 8.72 -10.52 5.16
CA ARG A 47 9.11 -9.21 4.62
C ARG A 47 7.99 -8.64 3.75
N HIS A 48 7.67 -7.38 3.97
CA HIS A 48 6.59 -6.69 3.28
C HIS A 48 6.87 -5.20 3.18
N ARG A 49 6.15 -4.53 2.28
CA ARG A 49 6.00 -3.07 2.27
C ARG A 49 4.60 -2.73 2.73
N PHE A 50 4.46 -1.63 3.46
CA PHE A 50 3.16 -1.12 3.87
C PHE A 50 2.83 0.12 3.05
N VAL A 51 1.67 0.10 2.38
CA VAL A 51 1.28 1.14 1.43
C VAL A 51 -0.08 1.72 1.82
N CYS A 52 -0.15 3.04 1.94
CA CYS A 52 -1.41 3.76 2.13
C CYS A 52 -1.80 4.48 0.84
N PHE A 53 -3.00 4.19 0.33
CA PHE A 53 -3.65 5.01 -0.68
C PHE A 53 -4.35 6.19 0.01
N THR A 54 -3.93 7.41 -0.29
CA THR A 54 -4.55 8.62 0.30
C THR A 54 -4.27 9.87 -0.51
N GLU A 55 -5.19 10.82 -0.46
CA GLU A 55 -5.02 12.19 -0.96
C GLU A 55 -4.28 13.11 0.02
N ASP A 56 -4.10 12.66 1.26
CA ASP A 56 -3.49 13.43 2.34
C ASP A 56 -2.62 12.53 3.21
N SER A 57 -1.30 12.71 3.07
CA SER A 57 -0.28 11.94 3.77
C SER A 57 0.24 12.59 5.05
N GLU A 58 -0.32 13.73 5.45
CA GLU A 58 0.14 14.44 6.64
C GLU A 58 -0.01 13.56 7.90
N GLY A 59 1.06 13.49 8.69
CA GLY A 59 1.09 12.71 9.94
C GLY A 59 1.30 11.20 9.79
N LEU A 60 1.43 10.67 8.56
CA LEU A 60 1.82 9.27 8.35
C LEU A 60 3.28 9.04 8.76
N ASP A 61 3.58 7.84 9.28
CA ASP A 61 4.97 7.42 9.52
C ASP A 61 5.77 7.47 8.21
N SER A 62 6.99 8.04 8.28
CA SER A 62 7.88 8.21 7.11
C SER A 62 8.25 6.92 6.38
N GLN A 63 8.05 5.75 7.01
CA GLN A 63 8.29 4.43 6.41
C GLN A 63 7.08 3.88 5.65
N ILE A 64 5.92 4.55 5.70
CA ILE A 64 4.73 4.17 4.95
C ILE A 64 4.85 4.69 3.52
N ASP A 65 4.74 3.78 2.55
CA ASP A 65 4.67 4.16 1.14
C ASP A 65 3.31 4.81 0.84
N VAL A 66 3.31 5.96 0.19
CA VAL A 66 2.07 6.65 -0.21
C VAL A 66 1.78 6.44 -1.69
N ILE A 67 0.55 6.08 -2.02
CA ILE A 67 0.00 6.21 -3.38
C ILE A 67 -1.09 7.27 -3.33
N ASP A 68 -0.90 8.35 -4.07
CA ASP A 68 -1.90 9.41 -4.16
C ASP A 68 -3.12 8.88 -4.94
N LEU A 69 -4.30 8.99 -4.33
CA LEU A 69 -5.57 8.59 -4.93
C LEU A 69 -5.87 9.38 -6.22
N PHE A 70 -5.44 10.64 -6.29
CA PHE A 70 -5.76 11.55 -7.39
C PHE A 70 -4.60 11.77 -8.36
N ALA A 71 -3.43 11.20 -8.09
CA ALA A 71 -2.27 11.35 -8.98
C ALA A 71 -2.52 10.72 -10.36
N PRO A 72 -2.28 11.44 -11.47
CA PRO A 72 -2.44 10.95 -12.84
C PRO A 72 -1.80 9.58 -13.04
N LYS A 73 -2.46 8.72 -13.82
CA LYS A 73 -1.83 7.45 -14.22
C LYS A 73 -0.61 7.76 -15.08
N SER A 74 0.50 7.07 -14.81
CA SER A 74 1.76 7.31 -15.52
C SER A 74 1.57 7.17 -17.03
N GLY A 75 1.78 8.27 -17.77
CA GLY A 75 1.65 8.29 -19.24
C GLY A 75 0.26 8.62 -19.77
N SER A 76 -0.73 8.93 -18.92
CA SER A 76 -2.02 9.47 -19.35
C SER A 76 -2.19 10.92 -18.92
N SER A 77 -2.80 11.74 -19.78
CA SER A 77 -3.33 13.06 -19.42
C SER A 77 -4.65 12.95 -18.65
N GLN A 78 -5.10 11.72 -18.38
CA GLN A 78 -6.31 11.44 -17.63
C GLN A 78 -5.98 11.57 -16.13
N ALA A 79 -6.75 12.38 -15.41
CA ALA A 79 -6.61 12.54 -13.96
C ALA A 79 -6.68 11.17 -13.26
N GLY A 80 -6.03 11.02 -12.10
CA GLY A 80 -5.51 9.78 -11.50
C GLY A 80 -6.35 8.51 -11.42
N ILE A 81 -6.27 7.78 -10.30
CA ILE A 81 -7.22 6.67 -10.07
C ILE A 81 -8.66 7.22 -10.10
N TRP A 82 -8.80 8.50 -9.75
CA TRP A 82 -10.06 9.25 -9.76
C TRP A 82 -9.85 10.62 -10.37
N CYS A 83 -10.64 10.92 -11.40
CA CYS A 83 -10.49 12.15 -12.16
C CYS A 83 -11.06 13.40 -11.47
N ASP A 84 -11.73 13.23 -10.34
CA ASP A 84 -12.35 14.31 -9.57
C ASP A 84 -12.40 13.94 -8.07
N ARG A 85 -12.13 14.88 -7.18
CA ARG A 85 -12.27 14.70 -5.71
C ARG A 85 -13.70 14.33 -5.33
N GLU A 86 -14.68 14.65 -6.19
CA GLU A 86 -16.09 14.33 -5.99
C GLU A 86 -16.46 12.89 -6.39
N GLN A 87 -15.60 12.16 -7.12
CA GLN A 87 -15.93 10.83 -7.66
C GLN A 87 -15.58 9.65 -6.74
N TRP A 88 -14.70 9.80 -5.74
CA TRP A 88 -14.58 8.79 -4.68
C TRP A 88 -15.85 8.84 -3.82
N SER A 89 -16.88 8.16 -4.30
CA SER A 89 -18.21 8.19 -3.73
C SER A 89 -18.60 6.78 -3.28
N GLY A 90 -18.92 6.67 -1.98
CA GLY A 90 -19.35 5.40 -1.39
C GLY A 90 -18.23 4.40 -1.08
N TRP A 91 -18.61 3.38 -0.32
CA TRP A 91 -17.70 2.41 0.29
C TRP A 91 -17.00 1.47 -0.72
N TRP A 92 -17.61 1.23 -1.89
CA TRP A 92 -17.10 0.29 -2.89
C TRP A 92 -15.95 0.85 -3.75
N SER A 93 -15.69 2.15 -3.69
CA SER A 93 -14.61 2.79 -4.46
C SER A 93 -13.25 2.16 -4.20
N LYS A 94 -13.03 1.61 -3.01
CA LYS A 94 -11.79 0.88 -2.65
C LYS A 94 -11.46 -0.30 -3.56
N VAL A 95 -12.41 -0.89 -4.27
CA VAL A 95 -12.12 -2.00 -5.21
C VAL A 95 -11.19 -1.56 -6.34
N ASN A 96 -11.25 -0.28 -6.75
CA ASN A 96 -10.45 0.22 -7.87
C ASN A 96 -8.95 0.35 -7.54
N ILE A 97 -8.55 0.26 -6.27
CA ILE A 97 -7.13 0.24 -5.90
C ILE A 97 -6.42 -1.00 -6.45
N PHE A 98 -7.16 -2.08 -6.76
CA PHE A 98 -6.59 -3.32 -7.30
C PHE A 98 -6.29 -3.26 -8.80
N ASP A 99 -6.48 -2.10 -9.45
CA ASP A 99 -5.93 -1.89 -10.79
C ASP A 99 -4.40 -2.02 -10.76
N GLY A 100 -3.88 -2.99 -11.52
CA GLY A 100 -2.44 -3.28 -11.60
C GLY A 100 -1.57 -2.11 -12.05
N GLU A 101 -2.14 -1.05 -12.64
CA GLU A 101 -1.43 0.18 -12.97
C GLU A 101 -0.99 0.98 -11.74
N ASN A 102 -1.71 0.86 -10.62
CA ASN A 102 -1.39 1.57 -9.38
C ASN A 102 -0.06 1.11 -8.76
N TYR A 103 0.35 -0.12 -9.10
CA TYR A 103 1.51 -0.77 -8.50
C TYR A 103 2.75 -0.74 -9.40
N GLN A 104 2.71 -0.05 -10.55
CA GLN A 104 3.84 -0.02 -11.51
C GLN A 104 5.18 0.37 -10.86
N LYS A 105 5.16 1.30 -9.90
CA LYS A 105 6.37 1.72 -9.17
C LYS A 105 7.01 0.64 -8.27
N PHE A 106 6.31 -0.46 -8.02
CA PHE A 106 6.81 -1.60 -7.23
C PHE A 106 7.33 -2.75 -8.08
N PHE A 107 7.22 -2.65 -9.41
CA PHE A 107 7.83 -3.60 -10.34
C PHE A 107 9.25 -3.13 -10.74
N GLU A 108 10.16 -4.08 -10.94
CA GLU A 108 11.49 -3.79 -11.46
C GLU A 108 11.41 -3.43 -12.96
N LYS A 109 12.40 -2.66 -13.43
CA LYS A 109 12.47 -2.22 -14.82
C LYS A 109 12.61 -3.42 -15.76
N GLY A 110 11.54 -3.76 -16.47
CA GLY A 110 11.48 -4.89 -17.40
C GLY A 110 10.54 -6.02 -16.95
N GLU A 111 10.01 -5.95 -15.73
CA GLU A 111 8.94 -6.85 -15.29
C GLU A 111 7.60 -6.42 -15.88
N THR A 112 6.81 -7.37 -16.34
CA THR A 112 5.49 -7.12 -16.91
C THR A 112 4.40 -7.65 -15.98
N LYS A 113 3.13 -7.25 -16.18
CA LYS A 113 1.96 -7.75 -15.42
C LYS A 113 1.83 -9.28 -15.38
N GLN A 114 2.60 -10.02 -16.19
CA GLN A 114 2.64 -11.48 -16.28
C GLN A 114 3.69 -12.15 -15.37
N ASP A 115 4.58 -11.39 -14.72
CA ASP A 115 5.45 -11.90 -13.64
C ASP A 115 4.64 -11.95 -12.33
N GLU A 116 3.90 -13.04 -12.11
CA GLU A 116 2.92 -13.28 -11.03
C GLU A 116 3.50 -13.34 -9.58
N ARG A 117 4.40 -12.43 -9.20
CA ARG A 117 5.05 -12.47 -7.87
C ARG A 117 4.55 -11.42 -6.88
N LEU A 118 3.83 -10.39 -7.33
CA LEU A 118 3.30 -9.35 -6.44
C LEU A 118 2.06 -9.87 -5.70
N LYS A 119 2.20 -10.07 -4.39
CA LYS A 119 1.09 -10.43 -3.50
C LYS A 119 0.58 -9.16 -2.83
N ILE A 120 -0.71 -8.90 -2.94
CA ILE A 120 -1.35 -7.73 -2.36
C ILE A 120 -2.36 -8.21 -1.32
N VAL A 121 -2.22 -7.73 -0.09
CA VAL A 121 -3.15 -7.96 1.00
C VAL A 121 -3.73 -6.61 1.41
N TYR A 122 -5.04 -6.45 1.23
CA TYR A 122 -5.75 -5.28 1.74
C TYR A 122 -6.22 -5.52 3.17
N ILE A 123 -6.00 -4.53 4.04
CA ILE A 123 -6.53 -4.51 5.40
C ILE A 123 -7.24 -3.16 5.60
N ASP A 124 -8.47 -3.21 6.08
CA ASP A 124 -9.26 -2.01 6.36
C ASP A 124 -8.73 -1.24 7.59
N LEU A 125 -9.00 0.06 7.67
CA LEU A 125 -8.49 0.91 8.76
C LEU A 125 -9.22 0.68 10.08
N ASP A 126 -10.40 0.06 10.05
CA ASP A 126 -11.17 -0.31 11.25
C ASP A 126 -10.79 -1.68 11.83
N MET A 127 -9.66 -2.23 11.40
CA MET A 127 -9.09 -3.48 11.92
C MET A 127 -8.06 -3.23 13.03
N ILE A 128 -7.97 -4.19 13.95
CA ILE A 128 -6.91 -4.23 14.98
C ILE A 128 -6.20 -5.57 14.88
N ILE A 129 -4.87 -5.54 14.84
CA ILE A 129 -4.02 -6.73 14.79
C ILE A 129 -3.49 -7.01 16.21
N THR A 130 -3.81 -8.18 16.74
CA THR A 130 -3.48 -8.58 18.13
C THR A 130 -2.64 -9.85 18.23
N GLY A 131 -2.32 -10.50 17.11
CA GLY A 131 -1.64 -11.78 17.07
C GLY A 131 -1.01 -12.06 15.71
N ASN A 132 -0.32 -13.21 15.62
CA ASN A 132 0.46 -13.61 14.44
C ASN A 132 -0.37 -13.63 13.15
N LEU A 133 0.20 -13.10 12.06
CA LEU A 133 -0.40 -13.02 10.71
C LEU A 133 0.21 -14.02 9.71
N GLU A 134 1.07 -14.93 10.18
CA GLU A 134 1.70 -16.00 9.38
C GLU A 134 0.90 -17.30 9.35
#